data_AF-A0A350NX09-F1
#
_entry.id   AF-A0A350NX09-F1
#
_cell.length_a   1.000
_cell.length_b   1.000
_cell.length_c   1.000
_cell.angle_alpha   90.00
_cell.angle_beta   90.00
_cell.angle_gamma   90.00
#
_symmetry.space_group_name_H-M   'P 1'
#
loop_
_entity.id
_entity.type
_entity.pdbx_description
1 polymer ?
#
loop_
_entity_poly.entity_id
_entity_poly.type
_entity_poly.pdbx_seq_one_letter_code
_entity_poly.pdbx_strand_id
1 'polypeptide(L)'
;MTTLEQTLTQYDRAFEQCARLFEAKTSDYGTAWRILRPSSLTDQLFIKANRIRTLQETGEALVDEGIDSEFIGIVNYSLLALIQCNLAPNQPMELDPKEAIAMYRKAFEETRALMIRKNHDYGEAWR
;
A
#
# COMPACT_ATOMS: atom_id res chain seq x y z
N MET A 1 -13.31 -21.93 -10.12
CA MET A 1 -12.21 -20.95 -10.19
C MET A 1 -10.88 -21.68 -10.13
N THR A 2 -9.91 -21.29 -10.96
CA THR A 2 -8.53 -21.77 -10.86
C THR A 2 -7.87 -21.28 -9.56
N THR A 3 -6.73 -21.88 -9.18
CA THR A 3 -5.92 -21.40 -8.05
C THR A 3 -5.58 -19.91 -8.19
N LEU A 4 -5.10 -19.52 -9.36
CA LEU A 4 -4.75 -18.15 -9.68
C LEU A 4 -5.95 -17.21 -9.57
N GLU A 5 -7.13 -17.59 -10.06
CA GLU A 5 -8.34 -16.78 -9.95
C GLU A 5 -8.73 -16.51 -8.49
N GLN A 6 -8.54 -17.49 -7.60
CA GLN A 6 -8.81 -17.32 -6.17
C GLN A 6 -7.79 -16.37 -5.52
N THR A 7 -6.50 -16.55 -5.78
CA THR A 7 -5.44 -15.65 -5.30
C THR A 7 -5.69 -14.21 -5.75
N LEU A 8 -6.04 -14.01 -7.03
CA LEU A 8 -6.34 -12.68 -7.55
C LEU A 8 -7.57 -12.06 -6.90
N THR A 9 -8.63 -12.84 -6.66
CA THR A 9 -9.82 -12.35 -5.97
C THR A 9 -9.50 -11.89 -4.54
N GLN A 10 -8.65 -12.64 -3.83
CA GLN A 10 -8.21 -12.26 -2.47
C GLN A 10 -7.30 -11.04 -2.49
N TYR A 11 -6.38 -10.96 -3.46
CA TYR A 11 -5.48 -9.83 -3.68
C TYR A 11 -6.26 -8.54 -3.92
N ASP A 12 -7.24 -8.60 -4.83
CA ASP A 12 -8.11 -7.46 -5.17
C ASP A 12 -8.96 -7.06 -3.96
N ARG A 13 -9.47 -8.04 -3.19
CA ARG A 13 -10.21 -7.76 -1.95
C ARG A 13 -9.35 -7.07 -0.89
N ALA A 14 -8.09 -7.47 -0.73
CA ALA A 14 -7.17 -6.85 0.21
C ALA A 14 -6.82 -5.42 -0.25
N PHE A 15 -6.60 -5.23 -1.55
CA PHE A 15 -6.39 -3.90 -2.11
C PHE A 15 -7.56 -2.96 -1.86
N GLU A 16 -8.80 -3.42 -2.05
CA GLU A 16 -9.98 -2.57 -1.82
C GLU A 16 -10.11 -2.11 -0.36
N GLN A 17 -9.54 -2.84 0.62
CA GLN A 17 -9.45 -2.33 2.00
C GLN A 17 -8.43 -1.18 2.11
N CYS A 18 -7.29 -1.32 1.45
CA CYS A 18 -6.23 -0.31 1.41
C CYS A 18 -6.70 0.96 0.69
N ALA A 19 -7.33 0.79 -0.47
CA ALA A 19 -7.86 1.87 -1.30
C ALA A 19 -8.93 2.68 -0.56
N ARG A 20 -9.88 2.03 0.13
CA ARG A 20 -10.89 2.74 0.94
C ARG A 20 -10.26 3.67 1.97
N LEU A 21 -9.22 3.22 2.68
CA LEU A 21 -8.52 4.06 3.65
C LEU A 21 -7.80 5.22 2.96
N PHE A 22 -7.10 4.96 1.86
CA PHE A 22 -6.40 5.99 1.10
C PHE A 22 -7.36 7.06 0.54
N GLU A 23 -8.49 6.65 -0.04
CA GLU A 23 -9.53 7.53 -0.57
C GLU A 23 -10.16 8.38 0.55
N ALA A 24 -10.49 7.78 1.69
CA ALA A 24 -11.02 8.51 2.84
C ALA A 24 -10.02 9.57 3.34
N LYS A 25 -8.75 9.19 3.53
CA LYS A 25 -7.71 10.14 3.97
C LYS A 25 -7.46 11.25 2.95
N THR A 26 -7.54 10.94 1.66
CA THR A 26 -7.38 11.92 0.58
C THR A 26 -8.57 12.88 0.54
N SER A 27 -9.78 12.41 0.85
CA SER A 27 -10.95 13.28 1.02
C SER A 27 -10.80 14.22 2.22
N ASP A 28 -10.28 13.72 3.34
CA ASP A 28 -10.17 14.49 4.59
C ASP A 28 -9.02 15.51 4.57
N TYR A 29 -7.89 15.15 3.96
CA TYR A 29 -6.63 15.90 4.08
C TYR A 29 -5.98 16.25 2.73
N GLY A 30 -6.68 16.02 1.61
CA GLY A 30 -6.11 16.20 0.27
C GLY A 30 -4.86 15.33 0.07
N THR A 31 -3.86 15.86 -0.63
CA THR A 31 -2.59 15.15 -0.86
C THR A 31 -1.51 15.51 0.14
N ALA A 32 -1.85 15.70 1.42
CA ALA A 32 -0.89 16.02 2.49
C ALA A 32 0.32 15.05 2.56
N TRP A 33 0.14 13.80 2.16
CA TRP A 33 1.22 12.79 2.07
C TRP A 33 2.36 13.19 1.13
N ARG A 34 2.14 14.11 0.18
CA ARG A 34 3.16 14.60 -0.77
C ARG A 34 4.33 15.28 -0.08
N ILE A 35 4.16 15.79 1.14
CA ILE A 35 5.25 16.36 1.95
C ILE A 35 6.31 15.33 2.32
N LEU A 36 5.95 14.04 2.33
CA LEU A 36 6.86 12.97 2.67
C LEU A 36 7.88 12.79 1.54
N ARG A 37 9.16 12.79 1.91
CA ARG A 37 10.23 12.40 1.00
C ARG A 37 10.24 10.88 0.84
N PRO A 38 10.86 10.33 -0.21
CA PRO A 38 11.05 8.88 -0.32
C PRO A 38 11.69 8.25 0.92
N SER A 39 12.67 8.94 1.55
CA SER A 39 13.24 8.48 2.82
C SER A 39 12.21 8.41 3.96
N SER A 40 11.32 9.39 4.06
CA SER A 40 10.25 9.40 5.07
C SER A 40 9.24 8.29 4.85
N LEU A 41 8.91 7.98 3.59
CA LEU A 41 8.05 6.83 3.26
C LEU A 41 8.73 5.50 3.62
N THR A 42 10.04 5.38 3.40
CA THR A 42 10.83 4.24 3.86
C THR A 42 10.78 4.11 5.38
N ASP A 43 10.93 5.20 6.13
CA ASP A 43 10.82 5.18 7.59
C ASP A 43 9.43 4.72 8.05
N GLN A 44 8.36 5.18 7.38
CA GLN A 44 7.00 4.71 7.65
C GLN A 44 6.86 3.20 7.45
N LEU A 45 7.44 2.64 6.39
CA LEU A 45 7.44 1.19 6.15
C LEU A 45 8.17 0.44 7.26
N PHE A 46 9.33 0.93 7.70
CA PHE A 46 10.09 0.32 8.80
C PHE A 46 9.32 0.36 10.12
N ILE A 47 8.62 1.45 10.42
CA ILE A 47 7.79 1.56 11.63
C ILE A 47 6.71 0.48 11.62
N LYS A 48 6.00 0.33 10.50
CA LYS A 48 4.93 -0.69 10.35
C LYS A 48 5.46 -2.11 10.43
N ALA A 49 6.56 -2.41 9.75
CA ALA A 49 7.19 -3.73 9.81
C ALA A 49 7.70 -4.07 11.23
N ASN A 50 8.32 -3.10 11.92
CA ASN A 50 8.75 -3.29 13.30
C ASN A 50 7.57 -3.55 14.23
N ARG A 51 6.45 -2.84 14.06
CA ARG A 51 5.26 -3.05 14.89
C ARG A 51 4.66 -4.45 14.69
N ILE A 52 4.56 -4.93 13.45
CA ILE A 52 4.14 -6.31 13.13
C ILE A 52 5.02 -7.31 13.86
N ARG A 53 6.35 -7.16 13.76
CA ARG A 53 7.30 -8.04 14.44
C ARG A 53 7.11 -8.02 15.95
N THR A 54 7.03 -6.84 16.57
CA THR A 54 6.83 -6.71 18.01
C THR A 54 5.53 -7.39 18.46
N LEU A 55 4.42 -7.18 17.75
CA LEU A 55 3.14 -7.82 18.07
C LEU A 55 3.22 -9.34 17.99
N GLN A 56 3.92 -9.89 16.98
CA GLN A 56 4.10 -11.34 16.83
C GLN A 56 5.04 -11.94 17.88
N GLU A 57 6.07 -11.20 18.31
CA GLU A 57 7.06 -11.66 19.29
C GLU A 57 6.54 -11.57 20.73
N THR A 58 5.85 -10.48 21.09
CA THR A 58 5.42 -10.25 22.48
C THR A 58 3.98 -10.66 22.73
N GLY A 59 3.12 -10.63 21.72
CA GLY A 59 1.67 -10.77 21.90
C GLY A 59 1.02 -9.62 22.68
N GLU A 60 1.78 -8.56 22.98
CA GLU A 60 1.35 -7.47 23.85
C GLU A 60 1.11 -6.17 23.08
N ALA A 61 -0.01 -5.52 23.39
CA ALA A 61 -0.34 -4.19 22.91
C ALA A 61 -1.02 -3.40 24.03
N LEU A 62 -0.44 -2.25 24.39
CA LEU A 62 -1.05 -1.33 25.37
C LEU A 62 -2.28 -0.61 24.79
N VAL A 63 -2.32 -0.47 23.46
CA VAL A 63 -3.48 0.00 22.70
C VAL A 63 -3.74 -1.04 21.62
N ASP A 64 -4.94 -1.61 21.63
CA ASP A 64 -5.34 -2.63 20.66
C ASP A 64 -5.86 -1.97 19.37
N GLU A 65 -4.94 -1.78 18.42
CA GLU A 65 -5.23 -1.29 17.07
C GLU A 65 -5.22 -2.41 16.03
N GLY A 66 -5.10 -3.66 16.48
CA GLY A 66 -4.90 -4.84 15.64
C GLY A 66 -3.59 -4.83 14.84
N ILE A 67 -3.30 -5.95 14.18
CA ILE A 67 -2.13 -6.09 13.29
C ILE A 67 -2.46 -5.72 11.84
N ASP A 68 -3.73 -5.83 11.44
CA ASP A 68 -4.19 -5.62 10.07
C ASP A 68 -3.96 -4.18 9.59
N SER A 69 -4.11 -3.21 10.49
CA SER A 69 -3.84 -1.79 10.23
C SER A 69 -2.39 -1.54 9.81
N GLU A 70 -1.45 -2.32 10.34
CA GLU A 70 -0.04 -2.22 10.00
C GLU A 70 0.25 -2.76 8.59
N PHE A 71 -0.39 -3.86 8.20
CA PHE A 71 -0.31 -4.40 6.83
C PHE A 71 -0.92 -3.44 5.81
N ILE A 72 -2.09 -2.87 6.10
CA ILE A 72 -2.71 -1.84 5.26
C ILE A 72 -1.76 -0.64 5.12
N GLY A 73 -1.13 -0.23 6.22
CA GLY A 73 -0.10 0.81 6.23
C GLY A 73 1.06 0.50 5.28
N ILE A 74 1.61 -0.70 5.34
CA ILE A 74 2.71 -1.14 4.45
C ILE A 74 2.30 -1.01 2.98
N VAL A 75 1.12 -1.52 2.61
CA VAL A 75 0.63 -1.44 1.22
C VAL A 75 0.48 0.02 0.80
N ASN A 76 -0.19 0.84 1.62
CA ASN A 76 -0.43 2.25 1.30
C ASN A 76 0.87 3.03 1.14
N TYR A 77 1.79 2.97 2.11
CA TYR A 77 3.06 3.69 2.00
C TYR A 77 3.92 3.18 0.84
N SER A 78 3.85 1.90 0.49
CA SER A 78 4.55 1.36 -0.68
C SER A 78 4.00 1.95 -1.98
N LEU A 79 2.68 1.99 -2.14
CA LEU A 79 2.05 2.59 -3.33
C LEU A 79 2.31 4.11 -3.40
N LEU A 80 2.28 4.82 -2.27
CA LEU A 80 2.67 6.24 -2.20
C LEU A 80 4.13 6.45 -2.61
N ALA A 81 5.05 5.58 -2.18
CA ALA A 81 6.45 5.65 -2.58
C ALA A 81 6.62 5.42 -4.08
N LEU A 82 5.90 4.45 -4.65
CA LEU A 82 5.89 4.22 -6.10
C LEU A 82 5.37 5.45 -6.85
N ILE A 83 4.29 6.08 -6.38
CA ILE A 83 3.83 7.34 -6.97
C ILE A 83 4.95 8.38 -6.89
N GLN A 84 5.43 8.68 -5.67
CA GLN A 84 6.40 9.75 -5.41
C GLN A 84 7.70 9.62 -6.22
N CYS A 85 8.22 8.41 -6.39
CA CYS A 85 9.40 8.13 -7.20
C CYS A 85 9.20 8.34 -8.71
N ASN A 86 7.95 8.27 -9.19
CA ASN A 86 7.61 8.44 -10.61
C ASN A 86 7.10 9.85 -10.94
N LEU A 87 6.99 10.74 -9.96
CA LEU A 87 6.57 12.12 -10.19
C LEU A 87 7.69 12.98 -10.74
N ALA A 88 7.36 13.89 -11.65
CA ALA A 88 8.31 14.87 -12.14
C ALA A 88 8.77 15.80 -11.00
N PRO A 89 10.03 16.27 -11.00
CA PRO A 89 10.56 17.11 -9.92
C PRO A 89 9.75 18.38 -9.61
N ASN A 90 9.05 18.93 -10.60
CA ASN A 90 8.32 20.19 -10.50
C ASN A 90 6.80 20.00 -10.31
N GLN A 91 6.34 18.79 -9.97
CA GLN A 91 4.92 18.59 -9.69
C GLN A 91 4.50 19.34 -8.41
N PRO A 92 3.28 19.89 -8.38
CA PRO A 92 2.78 20.56 -7.20
C PRO A 92 2.65 19.60 -6.00
N MET A 93 2.69 20.17 -4.80
CA MET A 93 2.47 19.44 -3.55
C MET A 93 0.99 19.10 -3.34
N GLU A 94 0.11 19.97 -3.82
CA GLU A 94 -1.32 19.71 -3.85
C GLU A 94 -1.72 19.23 -5.24
N LEU A 95 -2.19 17.98 -5.31
CA LEU A 95 -2.77 17.39 -6.51
C LEU A 95 -4.29 17.39 -6.37
N ASP A 96 -4.99 17.34 -7.51
CA ASP A 96 -6.42 17.06 -7.49
C ASP A 96 -6.67 15.67 -6.85
N PRO A 97 -7.63 15.53 -5.92
CA PRO A 97 -7.92 14.25 -5.28
C PRO A 97 -8.21 13.11 -6.26
N LYS A 98 -8.90 13.38 -7.39
CA LYS A 98 -9.21 12.35 -8.38
C LYS A 98 -7.95 11.92 -9.13
N GLU A 99 -7.05 12.87 -9.42
CA GLU A 99 -5.75 12.56 -10.00
C GLU A 99 -4.95 11.66 -9.04
N ALA A 100 -4.84 12.03 -7.77
CA ALA A 100 -4.12 11.24 -6.76
C ALA A 100 -4.66 9.80 -6.64
N ILE A 101 -5.99 9.64 -6.65
CA ILE A 101 -6.66 8.32 -6.63
C ILE A 101 -6.37 7.53 -7.90
N ALA A 102 -6.39 8.18 -9.07
CA ALA A 102 -6.03 7.52 -10.32
C ALA A 102 -4.58 7.04 -10.33
N MET A 103 -3.64 7.84 -9.81
CA MET A 103 -2.23 7.45 -9.68
C MET A 103 -2.04 6.28 -8.72
N TYR A 104 -2.76 6.27 -7.60
CA TYR A 104 -2.73 5.18 -6.62
C TYR A 104 -3.24 3.86 -7.21
N ARG A 105 -4.39 3.89 -7.89
CA ARG A 105 -4.93 2.70 -8.58
C ARG A 105 -4.02 2.23 -9.71
N LYS A 106 -3.39 3.15 -10.46
CA LYS A 106 -2.39 2.79 -11.48
C LYS A 106 -1.17 2.09 -10.89
N ALA A 107 -0.61 2.61 -9.78
CA ALA A 107 0.52 1.97 -9.10
C ALA A 107 0.18 0.56 -8.60
N PHE A 108 -1.06 0.36 -8.15
CA PHE A 108 -1.56 -0.96 -7.81
C PHE A 108 -1.63 -1.90 -9.02
N GLU A 109 -2.20 -1.46 -10.15
CA GLU A 109 -2.28 -2.29 -11.36
C GLU A 109 -0.90 -2.74 -11.85
N GLU A 110 0.09 -1.84 -11.82
CA GLU A 110 1.48 -2.17 -12.16
C GLU A 110 2.07 -3.23 -11.21
N THR A 111 1.81 -3.09 -9.92
CA THR A 111 2.25 -4.05 -8.89
C THR A 111 1.55 -5.40 -9.04
N ARG A 112 0.25 -5.40 -9.31
CA ARG A 112 -0.56 -6.59 -9.55
C ARG A 112 -0.11 -7.34 -10.79
N ALA A 113 0.13 -6.64 -11.89
CA ALA A 113 0.67 -7.23 -13.12
C ALA A 113 2.06 -7.84 -12.89
N LEU A 114 2.92 -7.19 -12.10
CA LEU A 114 4.20 -7.75 -11.70
C LEU A 114 4.04 -9.02 -10.85
N MET A 115 3.11 -9.03 -9.89
CA MET A 115 2.83 -10.20 -9.07
C MET A 115 2.38 -11.39 -9.92
N ILE A 116 1.47 -11.18 -10.89
CA ILE A 116 1.01 -12.23 -11.81
C ILE A 116 2.17 -12.83 -12.61
N ARG A 117 3.03 -11.97 -13.19
CA ARG A 117 4.21 -12.43 -13.93
C ARG A 117 5.15 -13.25 -13.04
N LYS A 118 5.44 -12.77 -11.83
CA LYS A 118 6.26 -13.50 -10.86
C LYS A 118 5.62 -14.81 -10.42
N ASN A 119 4.29 -14.86 -10.26
CA ASN A 119 3.60 -16.07 -9.85
C ASN A 119 3.75 -17.20 -10.86
N HIS A 120 3.79 -16.85 -12.16
CA HIS A 120 4.16 -17.79 -13.21
C HIS A 120 5.61 -18.28 -13.05
N ASP A 121 6.54 -17.38 -12.76
CA ASP A 121 7.97 -17.71 -12.62
C ASP A 121 8.29 -18.58 -11.40
N TYR A 122 7.52 -18.47 -10.31
CA TYR A 122 7.74 -19.21 -9.06
C TYR A 122 6.79 -20.38 -8.81
N GLY A 123 5.91 -20.72 -9.75
CA GLY A 123 5.02 -21.88 -9.63
C GLY A 123 3.99 -21.76 -8.49
N GLU A 124 3.24 -20.66 -8.44
CA GLU A 124 2.18 -20.41 -7.43
C GLU A 124 2.67 -20.05 -6.01
N ALA A 125 3.79 -19.33 -5.87
CA ALA A 125 4.39 -19.00 -4.58
C ALA A 125 3.56 -18.13 -3.61
N TRP A 126 2.42 -17.57 -4.03
CA TRP A 126 1.61 -16.62 -3.25
C TRP A 126 0.33 -17.23 -2.69
N ARG A 127 0.40 -18.48 -2.22
CA ARG A 127 -0.73 -19.22 -1.66
C ARG A 127 -0.42 -19.82 -0.29
#